data_AF-A0A6P3ZCI2-F1
#
_entry.id   AF-A0A6P3ZCI2-F1
#
_cell.length_a   1.000
_cell.length_b   1.000
_cell.length_c   1.000
_cell.angle_alpha   90.00
_cell.angle_beta   90.00
_cell.angle_gamma   90.00
#
_symmetry.space_group_name_H-M   'P 1'
#
loop_
_entity.id
_entity.type
_entity.pdbx_description
1 polymer ?
#
loop_
_entity_poly.entity_id
_entity_poly.type
_entity_poly.pdbx_seq_one_letter_code
_entity_poly.pdbx_strand_id
1 'polypeptide(L)'
;SWFVGRKVAAHAAQEKQEKEEEDEKIMLQKARELEAFDQQNHGAVPQYNDRNYSRDKNGFHGANSVKVTSYEEEALRTMKAFWLPSATPDAPVKVDVPSTSTVCPEGKEKLKLKTLFPIIFTEDNSDGKKSSSLDRTFICPSCKVTLTNTLSLVALNTCGHVFCKKCAEKFMVVDKVCLVCNK
;
A
#
# COMPACT_ATOMS: atom_id res chain seq x y z
N SER A 1 2.60 15.49 5.66
CA SER A 1 1.96 15.08 6.93
C SER A 1 0.45 14.80 6.81
N TRP A 2 -0.34 15.63 6.11
CA TRP A 2 -1.80 15.48 6.00
C TRP A 2 -2.30 14.17 5.31
N PHE A 3 -1.62 13.72 4.25
CA PHE A 3 -2.03 12.54 3.46
C PHE A 3 -1.93 11.23 4.25
N VAL A 4 -0.91 11.10 5.11
CA VAL A 4 -0.71 9.92 5.97
C VAL A 4 -1.78 9.89 7.07
N GLY A 5 -2.09 11.03 7.69
CA GLY A 5 -3.13 11.13 8.71
C GLY A 5 -4.53 10.72 8.21
N ARG A 6 -4.89 11.12 6.98
CA ARG A 6 -6.18 10.72 6.37
C ARG A 6 -6.26 9.22 6.12
N LYS A 7 -5.17 8.59 5.66
CA LYS A 7 -5.13 7.13 5.45
C LYS A 7 -5.22 6.34 6.75
N VAL A 8 -4.56 6.80 7.81
CA VAL A 8 -4.65 6.18 9.15
C VAL A 8 -6.08 6.23 9.68
N ALA A 9 -6.76 7.38 9.56
CA ALA A 9 -8.14 7.52 10.00
C ALA A 9 -9.10 6.62 9.21
N ALA A 10 -8.90 6.48 7.90
CA ALA A 10 -9.69 5.58 7.06
C ALA A 10 -9.49 4.11 7.44
N HIS A 11 -8.25 3.68 7.70
CA HIS A 11 -7.94 2.32 8.16
C HIS A 11 -8.59 2.00 9.49
N ALA A 12 -8.48 2.90 10.48
CA ALA A 12 -9.08 2.70 11.80
C ALA A 12 -10.61 2.63 11.74
N ALA A 13 -11.25 3.39 10.85
CA ALA A 13 -12.69 3.31 10.62
C ALA A 13 -13.09 1.97 10.00
N GLN A 14 -12.31 1.46 9.05
CA GLN A 14 -12.54 0.16 8.41
C GLN A 14 -12.38 -1.00 9.40
N GLU A 15 -11.30 -1.01 10.19
CA GLU A 15 -11.09 -2.02 11.24
C GLU A 15 -12.21 -2.03 12.28
N LYS A 16 -12.72 -0.85 12.65
CA LYS A 16 -13.84 -0.73 13.59
C LYS A 16 -15.13 -1.33 13.01
N GLN A 17 -15.44 -1.02 11.74
CA GLN A 17 -16.61 -1.57 11.06
C GLN A 17 -16.51 -3.09 10.88
N GLU A 18 -15.36 -3.60 10.45
CA GLU A 18 -15.14 -5.04 10.29
C GLU A 18 -15.31 -5.79 11.62
N LYS A 19 -14.82 -5.20 12.73
CA LYS A 19 -15.00 -5.76 14.06
C LYS A 19 -16.46 -5.76 14.54
N GLU A 20 -17.17 -4.64 14.34
CA GLU A 20 -18.60 -4.54 14.69
C GLU A 20 -19.43 -5.56 13.89
N GLU A 21 -19.15 -5.74 12.60
CA GLU A 21 -19.83 -6.73 11.75
C GLU A 21 -19.50 -8.19 12.17
N GLU A 22 -18.25 -8.46 12.57
CA GLU A 22 -17.86 -9.78 13.09
C GLU A 22 -18.55 -10.08 14.42
N ASP A 23 -18.60 -9.10 15.34
CA ASP A 23 -19.30 -9.22 16.62
C ASP A 23 -20.82 -9.46 16.41
N GLU A 24 -21.45 -8.76 15.46
CA GLU A 24 -22.85 -8.97 15.09
C GLU A 24 -23.11 -10.38 14.52
N LYS A 25 -22.23 -10.89 13.66
CA LYS A 25 -22.33 -12.25 13.11
C LYS A 25 -22.19 -13.30 14.20
N ILE A 26 -21.25 -13.12 15.13
CA ILE A 26 -21.06 -14.02 16.28
C ILE A 26 -22.33 -14.02 17.16
N MET A 27 -22.89 -12.84 17.43
CA MET A 27 -24.13 -12.71 18.20
C MET A 27 -25.32 -13.42 17.52
N LEU A 28 -25.48 -13.23 16.21
CA LEU A 28 -26.55 -13.87 15.43
C LEU A 28 -26.40 -15.39 15.41
N GLN A 29 -25.17 -15.90 15.24
CA GLN A 29 -24.88 -17.33 15.26
C GLN A 29 -25.22 -17.93 16.63
N LYS A 30 -24.77 -17.27 17.71
CA LYS A 30 -25.05 -17.73 19.07
C LYS A 30 -26.56 -17.74 19.39
N ALA A 31 -27.30 -16.74 18.91
CA ALA A 31 -28.75 -16.72 19.05
C ALA A 31 -29.43 -17.90 18.33
N ARG A 32 -29.00 -18.20 17.10
CA ARG A 32 -29.48 -19.35 16.32
C ARG A 32 -29.16 -20.68 17.00
N GLU A 33 -27.98 -20.82 17.57
CA GLU A 33 -27.57 -22.02 18.31
C GLU A 33 -28.44 -22.23 19.57
N LEU A 34 -28.73 -21.14 20.29
CA LEU A 34 -29.61 -21.19 21.47
C LEU A 34 -31.05 -21.59 21.09
N GLU A 35 -31.59 -21.01 20.01
CA GLU A 35 -32.93 -21.34 19.49
C GLU A 35 -33.01 -22.79 19.02
N ALA A 36 -31.99 -23.29 18.32
CA ALA A 36 -31.93 -24.69 17.89
C ALA A 36 -31.90 -25.65 19.08
N PHE A 37 -31.13 -25.30 20.13
CA PHE A 37 -31.10 -26.09 21.36
C PHE A 37 -32.45 -26.08 22.08
N ASP A 38 -33.13 -24.93 22.15
CA ASP A 38 -34.47 -24.83 22.75
C ASP A 38 -35.51 -25.65 21.99
N GLN A 39 -35.50 -25.58 20.65
CA GLN A 39 -36.39 -26.36 19.79
C GLN A 39 -36.19 -27.88 19.97
N GLN A 40 -34.95 -28.33 20.19
CA GLN A 40 -34.65 -29.74 20.44
C GLN A 40 -35.19 -30.22 21.80
N ASN A 41 -35.16 -29.37 22.83
CA ASN A 41 -35.54 -29.76 24.18
C ASN A 41 -37.02 -29.48 24.52
N HIS A 42 -37.62 -28.46 23.91
CA HIS A 42 -38.98 -27.98 24.20
C HIS A 42 -39.94 -28.06 23.00
N GLY A 43 -39.52 -28.62 21.86
CA GLY A 43 -40.36 -28.77 20.67
C GLY A 43 -41.55 -29.71 20.89
N ALA A 44 -42.75 -29.15 21.05
CA ALA A 44 -44.00 -29.89 21.21
C ALA A 44 -44.65 -30.38 19.90
N VAL A 45 -43.96 -30.30 18.76
CA VAL A 45 -44.53 -30.68 17.44
C VAL A 45 -43.61 -31.70 16.76
N PRO A 46 -44.14 -32.85 16.29
CA PRO A 46 -43.33 -33.84 15.57
C PRO A 46 -42.71 -33.20 14.33
N GLN A 47 -41.39 -33.33 14.18
CA GLN A 47 -40.69 -33.08 12.92
C GLN A 47 -41.19 -34.11 11.89
N TYR A 48 -42.28 -33.79 11.19
CA TYR A 48 -42.71 -34.54 10.02
C TYR A 48 -41.69 -34.27 8.92
N ASN A 49 -40.76 -35.20 8.76
CA ASN A 49 -39.81 -35.21 7.67
C ASN A 49 -40.60 -35.57 6.40
N ASP A 50 -41.22 -34.58 5.75
CA ASP A 50 -42.01 -34.76 4.53
C ASP A 50 -41.07 -35.02 3.34
N ARG A 51 -40.43 -36.19 3.35
CA ARG A 51 -39.96 -36.84 2.13
C ARG A 51 -41.20 -37.40 1.44
N ASN A 52 -41.82 -36.61 0.57
CA ASN A 52 -42.45 -37.01 -0.70
C ASN A 52 -43.63 -36.09 -1.06
N TYR A 53 -43.38 -35.10 -1.92
CA TYR A 53 -44.33 -34.81 -2.99
C TYR A 53 -43.62 -34.12 -4.17
N SER A 54 -43.22 -34.93 -5.14
CA SER A 54 -43.16 -34.46 -6.54
C SER A 54 -44.52 -33.91 -6.90
N ARG A 55 -44.65 -32.59 -7.04
CA ARG A 55 -45.72 -31.99 -7.82
C ARG A 55 -45.16 -30.88 -8.68
N ASP A 56 -45.05 -31.21 -9.94
CA ASP A 56 -44.90 -30.28 -11.06
C ASP A 56 -45.77 -29.04 -10.84
N LYS A 57 -45.11 -27.89 -10.76
CA LYS A 57 -45.72 -26.60 -11.09
C LYS A 57 -44.74 -25.87 -11.99
N ASN A 58 -44.86 -26.12 -13.28
CA ASN A 58 -44.47 -25.18 -14.33
C ASN A 58 -45.31 -23.90 -14.17
N GLY A 59 -44.93 -23.05 -13.23
CA GLY A 59 -45.40 -21.67 -13.14
C GLY A 59 -44.49 -20.79 -13.98
N PHE A 60 -45.02 -20.21 -15.04
CA PHE A 60 -44.36 -19.19 -15.84
C PHE A 60 -43.99 -17.98 -14.96
N HIS A 61 -42.69 -17.79 -14.71
CA HIS A 61 -42.16 -16.60 -14.04
C HIS A 61 -41.68 -15.62 -15.12
N GLY A 62 -42.43 -14.52 -15.30
CA GLY A 62 -42.04 -13.41 -16.16
C GLY A 62 -40.70 -12.81 -15.73
N ALA A 63 -39.92 -12.38 -16.71
CA ALA A 63 -38.49 -12.09 -16.64
C ALA A 63 -38.05 -10.87 -15.79
N ASN A 64 -38.77 -10.44 -14.74
CA ASN A 64 -38.40 -9.20 -14.04
C ASN A 64 -38.73 -9.08 -12.55
N SER A 65 -38.76 -10.18 -11.77
CA SER A 65 -38.65 -10.06 -10.31
C SER A 65 -38.08 -11.33 -9.67
N VAL A 66 -36.78 -11.57 -9.84
CA VAL A 66 -36.10 -12.65 -9.11
C VAL A 66 -35.82 -12.13 -7.70
N LYS A 67 -36.67 -12.50 -6.74
CA LYS A 67 -36.24 -12.60 -5.34
C LYS A 67 -35.29 -13.79 -5.32
N VAL A 68 -33.99 -13.51 -5.20
CA VAL A 68 -32.96 -14.54 -5.25
C VAL A 68 -33.22 -15.51 -4.11
N THR A 69 -33.59 -16.73 -4.46
CA THR A 69 -33.74 -17.82 -3.49
C THR A 69 -32.35 -18.26 -3.03
N SER A 70 -32.22 -18.85 -1.84
CA SER A 70 -30.91 -19.29 -1.31
C SER A 70 -30.14 -20.21 -2.26
N TYR A 71 -30.86 -20.98 -3.09
CA TYR A 71 -30.30 -21.84 -4.13
C TYR A 71 -29.68 -21.04 -5.29
N GLU A 72 -30.30 -19.94 -5.70
CA GLU A 72 -29.78 -19.08 -6.76
C GLU A 72 -28.56 -18.29 -6.28
N GLU A 73 -28.53 -17.81 -5.03
CA GLU A 73 -27.34 -17.15 -4.47
C GLU A 73 -26.12 -18.08 -4.49
N GLU A 74 -26.31 -19.34 -4.11
CA GLU A 74 -25.25 -20.36 -4.09
C GLU A 74 -24.79 -20.74 -5.50
N ALA A 75 -25.73 -20.78 -6.46
CA ALA A 75 -25.44 -20.97 -7.88
C ALA A 75 -24.67 -19.76 -8.46
N LEU A 76 -25.04 -18.52 -8.13
CA LEU A 76 -24.34 -17.31 -8.54
C LEU A 76 -22.91 -17.24 -7.95
N ARG A 77 -22.70 -17.73 -6.72
CA ARG A 77 -21.37 -17.83 -6.08
C ARG A 77 -20.48 -18.92 -6.70
N THR A 78 -21.07 -20.04 -7.14
CA THR A 78 -20.32 -21.16 -7.73
C THR A 78 -20.10 -21.01 -9.23
N MET A 79 -20.92 -20.20 -9.91
CA MET A 79 -20.72 -19.89 -11.33
C MET A 79 -19.57 -18.89 -11.53
N LYS A 80 -18.64 -19.21 -12.44
CA LYS A 80 -17.57 -18.32 -12.89
C LYS A 80 -18.10 -17.25 -13.85
N ALA A 81 -19.05 -16.44 -13.40
CA ALA A 81 -19.69 -15.39 -14.20
C ALA A 81 -19.07 -14.01 -13.93
N PHE A 82 -17.76 -13.85 -14.20
CA PHE A 82 -17.01 -12.61 -13.96
C PHE A 82 -17.56 -11.37 -14.71
N TRP A 83 -18.29 -11.58 -15.80
CA TRP A 83 -18.85 -10.52 -16.65
C TRP A 83 -20.23 -10.03 -16.19
N LEU A 84 -20.84 -10.67 -15.19
CA LEU A 84 -22.11 -10.24 -14.61
C LEU A 84 -21.86 -9.22 -13.49
N PRO A 85 -22.43 -8.00 -13.55
CA PRO A 85 -22.29 -7.01 -12.47
C PRO A 85 -22.79 -7.52 -11.11
N SER A 86 -23.75 -8.44 -11.08
CA SER A 86 -24.28 -9.05 -9.85
C SER A 86 -23.43 -10.19 -9.29
N ALA A 87 -22.48 -10.70 -10.07
CA ALA A 87 -21.58 -11.80 -9.71
C ALA A 87 -20.12 -11.36 -9.60
N THR A 88 -19.87 -10.05 -9.70
CA THR A 88 -18.55 -9.49 -9.41
C THR A 88 -18.38 -9.53 -7.89
N PRO A 89 -17.39 -10.25 -7.35
CA PRO A 89 -17.13 -10.20 -5.92
C PRO A 89 -16.83 -8.74 -5.58
N ASP A 90 -17.65 -8.15 -4.71
CA ASP A 90 -17.36 -6.86 -4.11
C ASP A 90 -16.04 -7.06 -3.36
N ALA A 91 -14.94 -6.68 -3.99
CA ALA A 91 -13.63 -6.80 -3.38
C ALA A 91 -13.63 -5.75 -2.28
N PRO A 92 -13.62 -6.11 -0.98
CA PRO A 92 -13.46 -5.11 0.04
C PRO A 92 -12.14 -4.42 -0.29
N VAL A 93 -12.20 -3.13 -0.59
CA VAL A 93 -11.02 -2.30 -0.76
C VAL A 93 -10.39 -2.22 0.63
N LYS A 94 -9.64 -3.25 0.98
CA LYS A 94 -8.83 -3.28 2.18
C LYS A 94 -7.76 -2.25 1.97
N VAL A 95 -7.93 -1.11 2.62
CA VAL A 95 -6.90 -0.08 2.63
C VAL A 95 -5.73 -0.71 3.37
N ASP A 96 -4.66 -1.07 2.67
CA ASP A 96 -3.47 -1.61 3.31
C ASP A 96 -2.92 -0.61 4.34
N VAL A 97 -2.42 -1.15 5.45
CA VAL A 97 -1.82 -0.39 6.56
C VAL A 97 -0.86 0.66 5.98
N PRO A 98 -1.12 1.96 6.18
CA PRO A 98 -0.25 3.00 5.67
C PRO A 98 1.10 2.90 6.39
N SER A 99 2.13 2.51 5.65
CA SER A 99 3.48 2.38 6.18
C SER A 99 3.95 3.72 6.76
N THR A 100 4.28 3.74 8.05
CA THR A 100 4.75 4.94 8.77
C THR A 100 6.22 5.26 8.48
N SER A 101 6.93 4.39 7.78
CA SER A 101 8.35 4.58 7.46
C SER A 101 8.52 5.56 6.29
N THR A 102 9.42 6.53 6.47
CA THR A 102 9.93 7.34 5.37
C THR A 102 10.71 6.46 4.40
N VAL A 103 10.27 6.39 3.16
CA VAL A 103 10.86 5.57 2.10
C VAL A 103 11.45 6.44 0.99
N CYS A 104 12.54 5.98 0.38
CA CYS A 104 13.10 6.60 -0.80
C CYS A 104 12.10 6.46 -1.97
N PRO A 105 11.74 7.55 -2.66
CA PRO A 105 10.79 7.49 -3.78
C PRO A 105 11.33 6.67 -4.96
N GLU A 106 12.65 6.68 -5.17
CA GLU A 106 13.30 5.96 -6.27
C GLU A 106 13.62 4.51 -5.91
N GLY A 107 14.18 4.28 -4.72
CA GLY A 107 14.70 2.96 -4.31
C GLY A 107 13.77 2.10 -3.46
N LYS A 108 12.64 2.65 -2.98
CA LYS A 108 11.72 2.00 -2.00
C LYS A 108 12.38 1.55 -0.69
N GLU A 109 13.61 1.99 -0.42
CA GLU A 109 14.34 1.67 0.80
C GLU A 109 13.88 2.53 1.98
N LYS A 110 13.93 1.97 3.20
CA LYS A 110 13.58 2.69 4.43
C LYS A 110 14.70 3.67 4.79
N LEU A 111 14.40 4.97 4.73
CA LEU A 111 15.33 6.04 5.09
C LEU A 111 15.29 6.29 6.60
N LYS A 112 16.46 6.37 7.25
CA LYS A 112 16.62 6.80 8.65
C LYS A 112 17.22 8.20 8.66
N LEU A 113 16.74 9.10 9.52
CA LEU A 113 17.30 10.46 9.61
C LEU A 113 18.82 10.47 9.90
N LYS A 114 19.31 9.50 10.66
CA LYS A 114 20.74 9.35 10.99
C LYS A 114 21.63 8.97 9.80
N THR A 115 21.04 8.44 8.71
CA THR A 115 21.80 8.05 7.51
C THR A 115 21.79 9.14 6.44
N LEU A 116 21.00 10.21 6.63
CA LEU A 116 20.98 11.35 5.72
C LEU A 116 22.06 12.34 6.14
N PHE A 117 22.88 12.76 5.19
CA PHE A 117 23.88 13.80 5.36
C PHE A 117 23.75 14.80 4.21
N PRO A 118 24.08 16.09 4.44
CA PRO A 118 24.00 17.10 3.39
C PRO A 118 25.01 16.78 2.29
N ILE A 119 24.61 16.99 1.03
CA ILE A 119 25.49 16.89 -0.13
C ILE A 119 25.81 18.29 -0.61
N ILE A 120 27.09 18.59 -0.77
CA ILE A 120 27.62 19.91 -1.12
C ILE A 120 28.37 19.80 -2.44
N PHE A 121 27.82 20.40 -3.49
CA PHE A 121 28.49 20.54 -4.78
C PHE A 121 29.30 21.83 -4.82
N THR A 122 30.43 21.79 -5.53
CA THR A 122 31.25 22.99 -5.75
C THR A 122 30.76 23.67 -7.03
N GLU A 123 30.30 24.92 -6.92
CA GLU A 123 29.89 25.74 -8.06
C GLU A 123 31.11 26.30 -8.80
N ASP A 124 31.03 26.34 -10.13
CA ASP A 124 32.00 27.06 -10.96
C ASP A 124 31.72 28.56 -10.92
N ASN A 125 32.71 29.36 -10.53
CA ASN A 125 32.60 30.83 -10.47
C ASN A 125 33.22 31.50 -11.72
N SER A 126 33.59 30.74 -12.75
CA SER A 126 34.16 31.27 -13.99
C SER A 126 33.27 32.29 -14.69
N ASP A 127 31.95 32.12 -14.59
CA ASP A 127 30.97 32.97 -15.26
C ASP A 127 30.35 33.94 -14.25
N GLY A 128 30.88 35.16 -14.19
CA GLY A 128 30.39 36.26 -13.34
C GLY A 128 28.95 36.73 -13.59
N LYS A 129 28.12 35.96 -14.30
CA LYS A 129 26.71 36.22 -14.54
C LYS A 129 25.84 35.30 -13.69
N LYS A 130 25.46 35.81 -12.52
CA LYS A 130 24.34 35.27 -11.73
C LYS A 130 23.03 35.56 -12.48
N SER A 131 22.70 34.77 -13.49
CA SER A 131 21.39 34.83 -14.14
C SER A 131 20.80 33.43 -14.22
N SER A 132 19.72 33.22 -13.45
CA SER A 132 18.92 32.00 -13.38
C SER A 132 19.53 30.83 -12.56
N SER A 133 18.67 30.11 -11.82
CA SER A 133 19.02 28.90 -11.08
C SER A 133 19.33 27.69 -11.98
N LEU A 134 19.14 27.83 -13.30
CA LEU A 134 19.27 26.75 -14.27
C LEU A 134 20.68 26.66 -14.87
N ASP A 135 21.49 27.72 -14.78
CA ASP A 135 22.82 27.80 -15.38
C ASP A 135 23.95 27.55 -14.36
N ARG A 136 23.66 26.88 -13.24
CA ARG A 136 24.68 26.54 -12.25
C ARG A 136 25.49 25.33 -12.72
N THR A 137 26.71 25.60 -13.16
CA THR A 137 27.68 24.57 -13.47
C THR A 137 28.37 24.11 -12.19
N PHE A 138 28.34 22.79 -11.95
CA PHE A 138 29.06 22.19 -10.82
C PHE A 138 30.36 21.55 -11.29
N ILE A 139 31.42 21.66 -10.50
CA ILE A 139 32.76 21.17 -10.84
C ILE A 139 33.33 20.27 -9.74
N CYS A 140 34.22 19.36 -10.14
CA CYS A 140 35.06 18.62 -9.20
C CYS A 140 36.07 19.57 -8.57
N PRO A 141 36.18 19.68 -7.24
CA PRO A 141 37.11 20.60 -6.59
C PRO A 141 38.58 20.26 -6.87
N SER A 142 38.92 18.99 -7.14
CA SER A 142 40.30 18.54 -7.40
C SER A 142 40.75 18.73 -8.84
N CYS A 143 39.97 18.30 -9.84
CA CYS A 143 40.37 18.37 -11.25
C CYS A 143 39.70 19.50 -12.04
N LYS A 144 38.80 20.27 -11.40
CA LYS A 144 38.02 21.36 -12.01
C LYS A 144 37.18 20.95 -13.23
N VAL A 145 37.00 19.65 -13.46
CA VAL A 145 36.11 19.12 -14.50
C VAL A 145 34.65 19.32 -14.09
N THR A 146 33.82 19.76 -15.03
CA THR A 146 32.36 19.86 -14.87
C THR A 146 31.74 18.50 -14.56
N LEU A 147 30.91 18.45 -13.52
CA LEU A 147 30.18 17.26 -13.11
C LEU A 147 28.92 17.12 -13.98
N THR A 148 28.83 16.02 -14.74
CA THR A 148 27.69 15.68 -15.61
C THR A 148 27.08 14.34 -15.19
N ASN A 149 25.85 14.04 -15.64
CA ASN A 149 25.17 12.76 -15.35
C ASN A 149 25.95 11.53 -15.88
N THR A 150 26.80 11.71 -16.89
CA THR A 150 27.66 10.65 -17.45
C THR A 150 28.85 10.28 -16.57
N LEU A 151 29.19 11.10 -15.57
CA LEU A 151 30.33 10.84 -14.68
C LEU A 151 29.86 10.17 -13.39
N SER A 152 30.60 9.16 -12.94
CA SER A 152 30.42 8.61 -11.60
C SER A 152 30.93 9.60 -10.56
N LEU A 153 30.04 10.00 -9.65
CA LEU A 153 30.32 10.93 -8.57
C LEU A 153 30.41 10.20 -7.23
N VAL A 154 31.26 10.69 -6.35
CA VAL A 154 31.46 10.14 -5.00
C VAL A 154 31.31 11.28 -4.00
N ALA A 155 30.48 11.09 -2.99
CA ALA A 155 30.30 12.02 -1.89
C ALA A 155 30.92 11.47 -0.60
N LEU A 156 31.55 12.35 0.18
CA LEU A 156 32.12 11.98 1.47
C LEU A 156 31.04 12.03 2.56
N ASN A 157 30.96 10.99 3.38
CA ASN A 157 29.97 10.90 4.47
C ASN A 157 30.26 11.85 5.65
N THR A 158 31.51 12.26 5.85
CA THR A 158 31.92 13.13 6.97
C THR A 158 31.56 14.60 6.73
N CYS A 159 31.67 15.08 5.49
CA CYS A 159 31.52 16.50 5.16
C CYS A 159 30.57 16.80 3.99
N GLY A 160 30.13 15.79 3.23
CA GLY A 160 29.15 15.96 2.16
C GLY A 160 29.70 16.45 0.81
N HIS A 161 30.98 16.78 0.71
CA HIS A 161 31.59 17.26 -0.53
C HIS A 161 31.63 16.19 -1.62
N VAL A 162 31.33 16.59 -2.85
CA VAL A 162 31.25 15.71 -4.03
C VAL A 162 32.50 15.84 -4.91
N PHE A 163 33.03 14.69 -5.32
CA PHE A 163 34.20 14.56 -6.21
C PHE A 163 33.87 13.61 -7.37
N CYS A 164 34.61 13.72 -8.48
CA CYS A 164 34.59 12.69 -9.50
C CYS A 164 35.30 11.42 -9.01
N LYS A 165 34.85 10.24 -9.47
CA LYS A 165 35.39 8.94 -9.05
C LYS A 165 36.92 8.85 -9.13
N LYS A 166 37.51 9.34 -10.23
CA LYS A 166 38.98 9.33 -10.44
C LYS A 166 39.74 10.13 -9.38
N CYS A 167 39.19 11.26 -8.93
CA CYS A 167 39.82 12.09 -7.89
C CYS A 167 39.58 11.51 -6.50
N ALA A 168 38.40 10.96 -6.23
CA ALA A 168 38.11 10.29 -4.97
C ALA A 168 39.07 9.10 -4.75
N GLU A 169 39.28 8.25 -5.76
CA GLU A 169 40.17 7.09 -5.66
C GLU A 169 41.64 7.47 -5.48
N LYS A 170 42.10 8.56 -6.12
CA LYS A 170 43.50 8.99 -6.04
C LYS A 170 43.85 9.72 -4.75
N PHE A 171 42.98 10.64 -4.31
CA PHE A 171 43.30 11.56 -3.20
C PHE A 171 42.62 11.14 -1.89
N MET A 172 41.35 10.71 -1.95
CA MET A 172 40.58 10.47 -0.72
C MET A 172 40.87 9.09 -0.10
N VAL A 173 41.22 8.09 -0.91
CA VAL A 173 41.55 6.75 -0.40
C VAL A 173 42.88 6.74 0.36
N VAL A 174 43.83 7.58 -0.07
CA VAL A 174 45.19 7.65 0.49
C VAL A 174 45.20 8.47 1.76
N ASP A 175 44.71 9.72 1.71
CA ASP A 175 44.84 10.65 2.82
C ASP A 175 43.64 10.62 3.78
N LYS A 176 42.49 10.07 3.36
CA LYS A 176 41.22 10.05 4.12
C LYS A 176 40.76 11.42 4.64
N VAL A 177 41.27 12.49 4.04
CA VAL A 177 40.96 13.87 4.40
C VAL A 177 40.34 14.55 3.18
N CYS A 178 39.27 15.32 3.39
CA CYS A 178 38.64 16.10 2.35
C CYS A 178 39.51 17.31 1.93
N LEU A 179 39.85 17.41 0.65
CA LEU A 179 40.64 18.55 0.11
C LEU A 179 39.94 19.92 0.20
N VAL A 180 38.63 19.95 0.45
CA VAL A 180 37.86 21.20 0.52
C VAL A 180 37.85 21.78 1.94
N CYS A 181 37.67 20.92 2.95
CA CYS A 181 37.53 21.37 4.34
C CYS A 181 38.62 20.84 5.30
N ASN A 182 39.58 20.06 4.81
CA ASN A 182 40.65 19.43 5.59
C ASN A 182 40.11 18.64 6.81
N LYS A 183 38.97 17.97 6.63
CA LYS A 183 38.33 17.10 7.63
C LYS A 183 38.18 15.67 7.14
#